data_AF-A0AA51P7I9-F1
#
_entry.id   AF-A0AA51P7I9-F1
#
_cell.length_a   1.000
_cell.length_b   1.000
_cell.length_c   1.000
_cell.angle_alpha   90.00
_cell.angle_beta   90.00
_cell.angle_gamma   90.00
#
_symmetry.space_group_name_H-M   'P 1'
#
loop_
_entity.id
_entity.type
_entity.pdbx_description
1 polymer ?
#
loop_
_entity_poly.entity_id
_entity_poly.type
_entity_poly.pdbx_seq_one_letter_code
_entity_poly.pdbx_strand_id
1 'polypeptide(L)' 'DHKKEFDSEIEDAFRMKIFAENKHKIAKHNQMYEKGRVGFKLGLNKYADMLHHEFVHTLNGFN' A
#
# COMPACT_ATOMS: atom_id res chain seq x y z
N ASP A 1 -10.88 -18.87 26.47
CA ASP A 1 -10.18 -17.68 25.96
C ASP A 1 -9.22 -18.02 24.84
N HIS A 2 -9.61 -17.76 23.60
CA HIS A 2 -8.70 -17.83 22.46
C HIS A 2 -8.21 -16.42 22.14
N LYS A 3 -7.14 -15.97 22.82
CA LYS A 3 -6.33 -14.87 22.30
C LYS A 3 -5.61 -15.40 21.06
N LYS A 4 -6.19 -15.15 19.89
CA LYS A 4 -5.54 -15.41 18.61
C LYS A 4 -4.43 -14.38 18.42
N GLU A 5 -3.25 -14.67 18.96
CA GLU A 5 -2.03 -13.92 18.61
C GLU A 5 -1.60 -14.16 17.14
N PHE A 6 -2.24 -15.13 16.47
CA PHE A 6 -2.06 -15.44 15.05
C PHE A 6 -2.55 -14.35 14.08
N ASP A 7 -3.44 -13.44 14.52
CA ASP A 7 -3.85 -12.34 13.66
C ASP A 7 -2.65 -11.42 13.39
N SER A 8 -1.79 -11.16 14.38
CA SER A 8 -0.66 -10.21 14.24
C SER A 8 0.42 -10.70 13.27
N GLU A 9 0.87 -11.96 13.35
CA GLU A 9 1.95 -12.43 12.47
C GLU A 9 1.51 -12.63 11.02
N ILE A 10 0.27 -13.12 10.83
CA ILE A 10 -0.31 -13.29 9.49
C ILE A 10 -0.65 -11.92 8.89
N GLU A 11 -1.19 -11.01 9.69
CA GLU A 11 -1.44 -9.64 9.28
C GLU A 11 -0.14 -8.92 8.95
N ASP A 12 0.92 -9.05 9.75
CA ASP A 12 2.22 -8.43 9.47
C ASP A 12 2.83 -8.96 8.17
N ALA A 13 2.77 -10.27 7.91
CA ALA A 13 3.21 -10.85 6.65
C ALA A 13 2.39 -10.34 5.46
N PHE A 14 1.07 -10.19 5.64
CA PHE A 14 0.16 -9.68 4.64
C PHE A 14 0.40 -8.18 4.34
N ARG A 15 0.54 -7.35 5.38
CA ARG A 15 0.87 -5.92 5.31
C ARG A 15 2.23 -5.70 4.65
N MET A 16 3.22 -6.54 4.97
CA MET A 16 4.53 -6.50 4.32
C MET A 16 4.46 -6.85 2.83
N LYS A 17 3.61 -7.82 2.44
CA LYS A 17 3.35 -8.12 1.03
C LYS A 17 2.71 -6.93 0.31
N ILE A 18 1.71 -6.29 0.90
CA ILE A 18 1.06 -5.10 0.33
C ILE A 18 2.09 -3.97 0.14
N PHE A 19 2.92 -3.74 1.15
CA PHE A 19 3.99 -2.75 1.08
C PHE A 19 4.97 -3.03 -0.07
N ALA A 20 5.39 -4.28 -0.25
CA ALA A 20 6.27 -4.68 -1.34
C ALA A 20 5.63 -4.42 -2.71
N GLU A 21 4.35 -4.78 -2.88
CA GLU A 21 3.59 -4.53 -4.11
C GLU A 21 3.46 -3.03 -4.41
N ASN A 22 3.11 -2.22 -3.40
CA ASN A 22 2.98 -0.77 -3.55
C ASN A 22 4.33 -0.10 -3.84
N LYS A 23 5.41 -0.54 -3.19
CA LYS A 23 6.78 -0.08 -3.50
C LYS A 23 7.16 -0.38 -4.95
N HIS A 24 6.82 -1.58 -5.45
CA HIS A 24 7.07 -1.94 -6.84
C HIS A 24 6.28 -1.06 -7.82
N LYS A 25 4.99 -0.78 -7.54
CA LYS A 25 4.17 0.13 -8.33
C LYS A 25 4.76 1.55 -8.38
N ILE A 26 5.21 2.06 -7.24
CA ILE A 26 5.86 3.38 -7.14
C ILE A 26 7.13 3.41 -8.00
N ALA A 27 7.98 2.39 -7.91
CA ALA A 27 9.19 2.30 -8.71
C ALA A 27 8.88 2.31 -10.22
N LYS A 28 7.89 1.53 -10.66
CA LYS A 28 7.44 1.48 -12.06
C LYS A 28 6.90 2.84 -12.53
N HIS A 29 6.12 3.52 -11.71
CA HIS A 29 5.61 4.85 -12.01
C HIS A 29 6.74 5.88 -12.13
N ASN A 30 7.71 5.86 -11.21
CA ASN A 30 8.85 6.76 -11.22
C ASN A 30 9.78 6.52 -12.42
N GLN A 31 9.93 5.26 -12.87
CA GLN A 31 10.60 4.99 -14.15
C GLN A 31 9.85 5.59 -15.35
N MET A 32 8.52 5.63 -15.33
CA MET A 32 7.74 6.30 -16.38
C MET A 32 7.87 7.82 -16.29
N TYR A 33 7.99 8.37 -15.07
CA TYR A 33 8.25 9.80 -14.86
C TYR A 33 9.60 10.20 -15.45
N GLU A 34 10.65 9.42 -15.19
CA GLU A 34 11.99 9.67 -15.75
C GLU A 34 12.02 9.62 -17.28
N LYS A 35 11.11 8.83 -17.89
CA LYS A 35 10.91 8.78 -19.35
C LYS A 35 9.99 9.89 -19.88
N GLY A 36 9.51 10.80 -19.03
CA GLY A 36 8.60 11.88 -19.40
C GLY A 36 7.18 11.43 -19.76
N ARG A 37 6.77 10.21 -19.40
CA ARG A 37 5.44 9.65 -19.74
C ARG A 37 4.35 10.03 -18.73
N VAL A 38 4.74 10.41 -17.51
CA VAL A 38 3.84 10.87 -16.45
C VAL A 38 4.41 12.15 -15.83
N GLY A 39 3.54 13.05 -15.40
CA GLY A 39 3.92 14.39 -14.93
C GLY A 39 4.30 14.49 -13.45
N PHE A 40 4.25 13.40 -12.68
CA PHE A 40 4.54 13.42 -11.24
C PHE A 40 5.31 12.19 -10.78
N LYS A 41 5.96 12.27 -9.61
CA LYS A 41 6.59 11.12 -8.93
C LYS A 41 5.68 10.64 -7.80
N LEU A 42 5.70 9.34 -7.55
CA LEU A 42 5.10 8.75 -6.37
C LEU A 42 6.16 8.53 -5.28
N GLY A 43 5.75 8.64 -4.03
CA GLY A 43 6.57 8.38 -2.84
C GLY A 43 5.90 7.39 -1.91
N LEU A 44 6.71 6.68 -1.11
CA LEU A 44 6.19 5.86 -0.01
C LEU A 44 5.64 6.79 1.08
N ASN A 45 4.48 6.43 1.62
CA ASN A 45 3.82 7.15 2.70
C ASN A 45 3.27 6.15 3.73
N LYS A 46 2.65 6.67 4.80
CA LYS A 46 2.04 5.88 5.88
C LYS A 46 0.83 5.02 5.47
N TYR A 47 0.45 5.05 4.19
CA TYR A 47 -0.63 4.25 3.62
C TYR A 47 -0.09 3.19 2.64
N ALA A 48 1.23 3.01 2.59
CA ALA A 48 1.88 2.10 1.65
C ALA A 48 1.60 0.62 1.94
N ASP A 49 1.14 0.28 3.14
CA ASP A 49 0.71 -1.04 3.61
C ASP A 49 -0.82 -1.25 3.52
N MET A 50 -1.56 -0.26 3.03
CA MET A 50 -3.00 -0.35 2.81
C MET A 50 -3.33 -0.87 1.41
N LEU A 51 -4.35 -1.72 1.33
CA LEU A 51 -4.99 -2.08 0.07
C LEU A 51 -5.84 -0.93 -0.45
N HIS A 52 -6.03 -0.90 -1.77
CA HIS A 52 -6.84 0.15 -2.39
C HIS A 52 -8.27 0.21 -1.83
N HIS A 53 -8.89 -0.95 -1.57
CA HIS A 53 -10.24 -0.99 -0.98
C HIS A 53 -10.25 -0.52 0.48
N GLU A 54 -9.22 -0.83 1.28
CA GLU A 54 -9.09 -0.34 2.66
C GLU A 54 -8.92 1.18 2.67
N PHE A 55 -8.08 1.70 1.76
CA PHE A 55 -7.87 3.12 1.59
C PHE A 55 -9.18 3.82 1.22
N VAL A 56 -9.92 3.29 0.24
CA VAL A 56 -11.21 3.85 -0.18
C VAL A 56 -12.22 3.79 0.96
N HIS A 57 -12.36 2.66 1.65
CA HIS A 57 -13.31 2.55 2.75
C HIS A 57 -12.99 3.48 3.92
N THR A 58 -11.70 3.69 4.23
CA THR A 58 -11.27 4.49 5.39
C THR A 58 -11.21 5.99 5.09
N LEU A 59 -10.92 6.38 3.84
CA LEU A 59 -10.57 7.76 3.49
C LEU A 59 -11.46 8.38 2.40
N ASN A 60 -12.50 7.70 1.90
CA ASN A 60 -13.39 8.30 0.90
C ASN A 60 -14.45 9.25 1.49
N GLY A 61 -14.62 9.31 2.82
CA GLY A 61 -15.56 10.23 3.48
C GLY A 61 -17.05 9.98 3.19
N PHE A 62 -17.38 8.89 2.49
CA PHE A 62 -18.74 8.44 2.22
C PHE A 62 -18.97 7.13 2.99
N ASN A 63 -19.53 7.25 4.20
CA ASN A 63 -20.09 6.13 4.97
C ASN A 63 -21.58 5.97 4.66
#